data_AF-A0A2N2V061-F1
#
_entry.id   AF-A0A2N2V061-F1
#
_cell.length_a   1.000
_cell.length_b   1.000
_cell.length_c   1.000
_cell.angle_alpha   90.00
_cell.angle_beta   90.00
_cell.angle_gamma   90.00
#
_symmetry.space_group_name_H-M   'P 1'
#
loop_
_entity.id
_entity.type
_entity.pdbx_description
1 polymer ?
#
loop_
_entity_poly.entity_id
_entity_poly.type
_entity_poly.pdbx_seq_one_letter_code
_entity_poly.pdbx_strand_id
1 'polypeptide(L)'
;DQIDWIELNEAFAAQALAVIRDLGLDEDKVNPLGGAIALGHPLGATGAIRTATIVHGMRRRKLKYGMVTMCIGTGMGAAGIYEAL
;
A
#
# COMPACT_ATOMS: atom_id res chain seq x y z
N ASP A 1 -13.17 -4.05 -4.56
CA ASP A 1 -13.35 -4.88 -5.77
C ASP A 1 -12.42 -4.55 -6.93
N GLN A 2 -12.33 -3.28 -7.38
CA GLN A 2 -11.55 -2.92 -8.57
C GLN A 2 -10.02 -2.84 -8.38
N ILE A 3 -9.55 -2.72 -7.13
CA ILE A 3 -8.12 -2.63 -6.84
C ILE A 3 -7.54 -4.05 -6.73
N ASP A 4 -6.50 -4.32 -7.52
CA ASP A 4 -5.84 -5.62 -7.61
C ASP A 4 -4.64 -5.73 -6.65
N TRP A 5 -4.01 -4.60 -6.30
CA TRP A 5 -2.82 -4.53 -5.44
C TRP A 5 -2.88 -3.30 -4.54
N ILE A 6 -2.64 -3.48 -3.24
CA ILE A 6 -2.66 -2.40 -2.25
C ILE A 6 -1.31 -2.36 -1.53
N GLU A 7 -0.58 -1.24 -1.64
CA GLU A 7 0.52 -0.92 -0.71
C GLU A 7 0.00 0.02 0.38
N LEU A 8 -0.39 -0.57 1.51
CA LEU A 8 -0.75 0.13 2.73
C LEU A 8 0.50 0.27 3.58
N ASN A 9 1.00 1.50 3.77
CA ASN A 9 2.21 1.69 4.59
C ASN A 9 1.98 1.18 6.02
N GLU A 10 2.85 0.26 6.45
CA GLU A 10 2.78 -0.34 7.79
C GLU A 10 3.62 0.46 8.78
N ALA A 11 3.14 1.63 9.20
CA ALA A 11 3.80 2.37 10.27
C ALA A 11 3.76 1.57 11.59
N PHE A 12 2.63 0.92 11.86
CA PHE A 12 2.42 0.01 12.98
C PHE A 12 1.41 -1.07 12.60
N ALA A 13 1.59 -2.30 13.11
CA ALA A 13 0.66 -3.41 12.84
C ALA A 13 -0.77 -3.09 13.29
N ALA A 14 -0.94 -2.46 14.46
CA ALA A 14 -2.24 -2.07 14.99
C ALA A 14 -2.98 -1.11 14.04
N GLN A 15 -2.26 -0.12 13.48
CA GLN A 15 -2.82 0.83 12.53
C GLN A 15 -3.17 0.16 11.18
N ALA A 16 -2.30 -0.71 10.67
CA ALA A 16 -2.56 -1.42 9.42
C ALA A 16 -3.79 -2.35 9.54
N LEU A 17 -3.88 -3.13 10.61
CA LEU A 17 -5.03 -3.99 10.89
C LEU A 17 -6.33 -3.22 11.06
N ALA A 18 -6.29 -2.04 11.68
CA ALA A 18 -7.46 -1.17 11.80
C ALA A 18 -7.97 -0.74 10.41
N VAL A 19 -7.09 -0.26 9.52
CA VAL A 19 -7.46 0.15 8.15
C VAL A 19 -8.02 -1.03 7.35
N ILE A 20 -7.38 -2.21 7.42
CA ILE A 20 -7.85 -3.41 6.72
C ILE A 20 -9.27 -3.78 7.16
N ARG A 21 -9.53 -3.79 8.48
CA ARG A 21 -10.83 -4.16 9.04
C ARG A 21 -11.91 -3.13 8.74
N ASP A 22 -11.61 -1.85 8.92
CA ASP A 22 -12.58 -0.76 8.74
C ASP A 22 -13.03 -0.64 7.28
N LEU A 23 -12.13 -0.87 6.32
CA LEU A 23 -12.42 -0.81 4.88
C LEU A 23 -12.77 -2.17 4.27
N GLY A 24 -12.71 -3.26 5.03
CA GLY A 24 -12.94 -4.62 4.52
C GLY A 24 -11.99 -4.99 3.38
N LEU A 25 -10.71 -4.63 3.49
CA LEU A 25 -9.73 -4.91 2.45
C LEU A 25 -9.43 -6.40 2.37
N ASP A 26 -9.27 -6.90 1.14
CA ASP A 26 -8.80 -8.25 0.86
C ASP A 26 -7.33 -8.39 1.24
N GLU A 27 -7.04 -9.15 2.31
CA GLU A 27 -5.69 -9.33 2.86
C GLU A 27 -4.71 -9.90 1.83
N ASP A 28 -5.17 -10.72 0.88
CA ASP A 28 -4.32 -11.31 -0.16
C ASP A 28 -3.81 -10.25 -1.17
N LYS A 29 -4.46 -9.08 -1.22
CA LYS A 29 -4.07 -7.95 -2.06
C LYS A 29 -3.26 -6.89 -1.33
N VAL A 30 -3.21 -6.93 0.00
CA VAL A 30 -2.51 -5.94 0.83
C VAL A 30 -1.07 -6.37 1.06
N ASN A 31 -0.13 -5.51 0.66
CA ASN A 31 1.32 -5.69 0.85
C ASN A 31 1.83 -7.11 0.47
N PRO A 32 1.52 -7.64 -0.73
CA PRO A 32 1.81 -9.03 -1.08
C PRO A 32 3.32 -9.34 -1.21
N LEU A 33 4.19 -8.33 -1.09
CA LEU A 33 5.65 -8.46 -1.04
C LEU A 33 6.25 -8.01 0.31
N GLY A 34 5.42 -7.84 1.33
CA GLY A 34 5.80 -7.34 2.65
C GLY A 34 5.80 -5.81 2.75
N GLY A 35 5.48 -5.31 3.94
CA GLY A 35 5.38 -3.89 4.22
C GLY A 35 6.56 -3.31 5.00
N ALA A 36 6.33 -2.16 5.63
CA ALA A 36 7.38 -1.36 6.24
C ALA A 36 7.88 -1.92 7.58
N ILE A 37 7.11 -2.82 8.21
CA ILE A 37 7.56 -3.58 9.39
C ILE A 37 8.78 -4.43 9.05
N ALA A 38 8.76 -5.09 7.87
CA ALA A 38 9.85 -5.94 7.41
C ALA A 38 10.93 -5.15 6.65
N LEU A 39 10.53 -4.24 5.77
CA LEU A 39 11.42 -3.58 4.81
C LEU A 39 11.93 -2.21 5.28
N GLY A 40 11.42 -1.71 6.40
CA GLY A 40 11.74 -0.38 6.94
C GLY A 40 10.86 0.75 6.39
N HIS A 41 10.92 1.88 7.10
CA HIS A 41 10.13 3.08 6.84
C HIS A 41 11.02 4.34 6.79
N PRO A 42 11.69 4.63 5.67
CA PRO A 42 12.52 5.83 5.52
C PRO A 42 11.66 7.09 5.28
N LEU A 43 10.76 7.39 6.22
CA LEU A 43 9.84 8.55 6.30
C LEU A 43 9.47 9.13 4.91
N GLY A 44 10.13 10.22 4.49
CA GLY A 44 9.84 10.94 3.25
C GLY A 44 10.01 10.14 1.95
N ALA A 45 10.83 9.09 1.94
CA ALA A 45 11.03 8.24 0.77
C ALA A 45 10.02 7.07 0.68
N THR A 46 9.30 6.78 1.76
CA THR A 46 8.43 5.59 1.85
C THR A 46 7.36 5.58 0.76
N GLY A 47 6.69 6.71 0.53
CA GLY A 47 5.66 6.80 -0.50
C GLY A 47 6.20 6.43 -1.89
N ALA A 48 7.37 6.95 -2.25
CA ALA A 48 8.02 6.65 -3.52
C ALA A 48 8.44 5.18 -3.63
N ILE A 49 8.97 4.59 -2.56
CA ILE A 49 9.33 3.16 -2.50
C ILE A 49 8.09 2.29 -2.73
N ARG A 50 6.98 2.59 -2.05
CA ARG A 50 5.72 1.84 -2.18
C ARG A 50 5.12 2.00 -3.58
N THR A 51 5.15 3.20 -4.13
CA THR A 51 4.79 3.44 -5.54
C THR A 51 5.64 2.59 -6.50
N ALA A 52 6.96 2.53 -6.31
CA ALA A 52 7.83 1.70 -7.15
C ALA A 52 7.49 0.21 -7.03
N THR A 53 7.20 -0.28 -5.82
CA THR A 53 6.72 -1.65 -5.60
C THR A 53 5.44 -1.94 -6.40
N ILE A 54 4.45 -1.06 -6.35
CA ILE A 54 3.19 -1.21 -7.12
C ILE A 54 3.46 -1.23 -8.61
N VAL A 55 4.17 -0.24 -9.15
CA VAL A 55 4.38 -0.12 -10.60
C VAL A 55 5.09 -1.35 -11.14
N HIS A 56 6.12 -1.85 -10.45
CA HIS A 56 6.83 -3.05 -10.88
C HIS A 56 6.04 -4.34 -10.62
N GLY A 57 5.31 -4.43 -9.50
CA GLY A 57 4.49 -5.57 -9.12
C GLY A 57 3.33 -5.78 -10.08
N MET A 58 2.55 -4.72 -10.36
CA MET A 58 1.45 -4.73 -11.31
C MET A 58 1.91 -5.13 -12.71
N ARG A 59 3.01 -4.53 -13.21
CA ARG A 59 3.56 -4.89 -14.53
C ARG A 59 3.97 -6.36 -14.60
N ARG A 60 4.59 -6.90 -13.55
CA ARG A 60 5.02 -8.31 -13.49
C ARG A 60 3.83 -9.28 -13.46
N ARG A 61 2.75 -8.91 -12.75
CA ARG A 61 1.54 -9.74 -12.59
C ARG A 61 0.43 -9.42 -13.59
N LYS A 62 0.65 -8.48 -14.52
CA LYS A 62 -0.34 -8.02 -15.52
C LYS A 62 -1.66 -7.56 -14.88
N LEU A 63 -1.56 -6.80 -13.79
CA LEU A 63 -2.70 -6.24 -13.07
C LEU A 63 -3.09 -4.86 -13.62
N LYS A 64 -4.35 -4.45 -13.41
CA LYS A 64 -4.88 -3.22 -14.00
C LYS A 64 -4.82 -2.03 -13.05
N TYR A 65 -5.31 -2.20 -11.81
CA TYR A 65 -5.35 -1.11 -10.83
C TYR A 65 -4.60 -1.45 -9.54
N GLY A 66 -3.82 -0.48 -9.07
CA GLY A 66 -3.13 -0.56 -7.77
C GLY A 66 -3.29 0.71 -6.97
N MET A 67 -3.19 0.61 -5.65
CA MET A 67 -3.35 1.75 -4.74
C MET A 67 -2.21 1.80 -3.74
N VAL A 68 -1.56 2.96 -3.61
CA VAL A 68 -0.69 3.27 -2.47
C VAL A 68 -1.46 4.10 -1.47
N THR A 69 -1.31 3.82 -0.19
CA THR A 69 -1.88 4.66 0.87
C THR A 69 -1.02 4.66 2.13
N MET A 70 -1.04 5.76 2.88
CA MET A 70 -0.28 5.91 4.12
C MET A 70 -0.98 6.82 5.12
N CYS A 71 -0.84 6.48 6.40
CA CYS A 71 -1.09 7.41 7.49
C CYS A 71 0.04 8.45 7.58
N ILE A 72 -0.29 9.62 8.08
CA ILE A 72 0.66 10.70 8.32
C ILE A 72 0.45 11.16 9.77
N GLY A 73 1.54 11.59 10.41
CA GLY A 73 1.48 12.20 11.74
C GLY A 73 0.44 13.32 11.82
N THR A 74 -0.03 13.60 13.04
CA THR A 74 -1.08 14.61 13.31
C THR A 74 -2.44 14.33 12.63
N GLY A 75 -2.75 13.07 12.35
CA GLY A 75 -4.10 12.64 11.97
C GLY A 75 -4.45 12.85 10.49
N MET A 76 -3.47 12.86 9.61
CA MET A 76 -3.67 12.98 8.17
C MET A 76 -3.50 11.63 7.45
N GLY A 77 -3.90 11.57 6.18
CA GLY A 77 -3.67 10.42 5.31
C GLY A 77 -3.56 10.84 3.86
N ALA A 78 -2.90 10.00 3.06
CA ALA A 78 -2.81 10.18 1.61
C ALA A 78 -3.04 8.84 0.91
N ALA A 79 -3.65 8.90 -0.28
CA ALA A 79 -3.85 7.75 -1.15
C ALA A 79 -3.64 8.16 -2.62
N GLY A 80 -3.12 7.25 -3.43
CA GLY A 80 -2.94 7.41 -4.87
C GLY A 80 -3.27 6.11 -5.59
N ILE A 81 -3.99 6.22 -6.70
CA ILE A 81 -4.36 5.08 -7.55
C ILE A 81 -3.52 5.13 -8.83
N TYR A 82 -3.01 3.97 -9.22
CA TYR A 82 -2.27 3.75 -10.46
C TYR A 82 -3.06 2.82 -11.38
N GLU A 83 -3.07 3.15 -12.67
CA GLU A 83 -3.56 2.29 -13.74
C GLU A 83 -2.38 1.88 -14.61
N ALA A 84 -2.27 0.59 -14.93
CA ALA A 84 -1.30 0.11 -15.90
C ALA A 84 -1.76 0.44 -17.33
N LEU A 85 -0.85 0.99 -18.14
CA LEU A 85 -1.04 1.28 -19.58
C LEU A 85 -0.72 0.05 -20.45
#